data_AF-A0A1F5CQ26-F1
#
_entry.id   AF-A0A1F5CQ26-F1
#
_cell.length_a   1.000
_cell.length_b   1.000
_cell.length_c   1.000
_cell.angle_alpha   90.00
_cell.angle_beta   90.00
_cell.angle_gamma   90.00
#
_symmetry.space_group_name_H-M   'P 1'
#
loop_
_entity.id
_entity.type
_entity.pdbx_description
1 polymer ?
#
loop_
_entity_poly.entity_id
_entity_poly.type
_entity_poly.pdbx_seq_one_letter_code
_entity_poly.pdbx_strand_id
1 'polypeptide(L)'
;MELSLQLGFNVLLGICVYLLGMGFAGSFLGRRWMGTVDVFLHRTFKLEVTIGKYLYWKHFCNIPNPPKPKNMQQPTGLAGMLFARFLE
;
A
#
# COMPACT_ATOMS: atom_id res chain seq x y z
N MET A 1 -29.24 -3.73 37.73
CA MET A 1 -27.77 -3.61 37.90
C MET A 1 -27.00 -4.35 36.82
N GLU A 2 -27.39 -5.57 36.45
CA GLU A 2 -26.74 -6.33 35.36
C GLU A 2 -26.84 -5.66 33.97
N LEU A 3 -28.00 -5.10 33.62
CA LEU A 3 -28.20 -4.46 32.31
C LEU A 3 -27.29 -3.25 32.09
N SER A 4 -27.08 -2.44 33.13
CA SER A 4 -26.18 -1.28 33.13
C SER A 4 -24.72 -1.68 32.95
N LEU A 5 -24.33 -2.82 33.54
CA LEU A 5 -22.98 -3.37 33.47
C LEU A 5 -22.69 -3.95 32.07
N GLN A 6 -23.63 -4.69 31.49
CA GLN A 6 -23.56 -5.16 30.11
C GLN A 6 -23.49 -4.01 29.10
N LEU A 7 -24.31 -2.96 29.30
CA LEU A 7 -24.31 -1.79 28.41
C LEU A 7 -22.95 -1.07 28.47
N GLY A 8 -22.37 -0.92 29.66
CA GLY A 8 -21.02 -0.35 29.84
C GLY A 8 -19.93 -1.14 29.12
N PHE A 9 -19.96 -2.49 29.21
CA PHE A 9 -19.00 -3.35 28.49
C PHE A 9 -19.15 -3.24 26.97
N ASN A 10 -20.37 -3.20 26.45
CA ASN A 10 -20.62 -3.07 25.01
C ASN A 10 -20.15 -1.73 24.46
N VAL A 11 -20.35 -0.63 25.21
CA VAL A 11 -19.84 0.68 24.82
C VAL A 11 -18.31 0.70 24.83
N LEU A 12 -17.67 0.13 25.85
CA LEU A 12 -16.21 0.05 25.94
C LEU A 12 -15.62 -0.77 24.79
N LEU A 13 -16.21 -1.93 24.48
CA LEU A 13 -15.83 -2.76 23.33
C LEU A 13 -16.00 -1.99 22.02
N GLY A 14 -17.12 -1.27 21.86
CA GLY A 14 -17.36 -0.42 20.68
C GLY A 14 -16.28 0.65 20.49
N ILE A 15 -15.86 1.32 21.58
CA ILE A 15 -14.78 2.31 21.54
C ILE A 15 -13.44 1.66 21.15
N CYS A 16 -13.10 0.52 21.74
CA CYS A 16 -11.87 -0.20 21.42
C CYS A 16 -11.83 -0.64 19.95
N VAL A 17 -12.92 -1.19 19.42
CA VAL A 17 -13.01 -1.59 18.01
C VAL A 17 -12.94 -0.38 17.09
N TYR A 18 -13.57 0.74 17.44
CA TYR A 18 -13.50 1.97 16.68
C TYR A 18 -12.07 2.54 16.61
N LEU A 19 -11.37 2.59 17.74
CA LEU A 19 -9.96 3.03 17.79
C LEU A 19 -9.04 2.11 16.99
N LEU A 20 -9.23 0.78 17.10
CA LEU A 20 -8.50 -0.18 16.27
C LEU A 20 -8.78 0.06 14.78
N GLY A 21 -10.04 0.24 14.39
CA GLY A 21 -10.44 0.54 13.01
C GLY A 21 -9.76 1.80 12.46
N MET A 22 -9.73 2.88 13.25
CA MET A 22 -9.02 4.12 12.87
C MET A 22 -7.50 3.92 12.76
N GLY A 23 -6.90 3.14 13.66
CA GLY A 23 -5.47 2.81 13.60
C GLY A 23 -5.09 2.02 12.35
N PHE A 24 -5.92 1.05 11.96
CA PHE A 24 -5.76 0.32 10.71
C PHE A 24 -5.93 1.25 9.50
N ALA A 25 -7.00 2.04 9.45
CA ALA A 25 -7.25 2.99 8.36
C ALA A 25 -6.10 3.99 8.19
N GLY A 26 -5.60 4.55 9.29
CA GLY A 26 -4.46 5.45 9.31
C GLY A 26 -3.17 4.79 8.81
N SER A 27 -2.95 3.51 9.14
CA SER A 27 -1.79 2.75 8.64
C SER A 27 -1.82 2.54 7.13
N PHE A 28 -2.99 2.27 6.54
CA PHE A 28 -3.14 2.18 5.08
C PHE A 28 -2.96 3.55 4.40
N LEU A 29 -3.52 4.61 4.98
CA LEU A 29 -3.35 5.98 4.47
C LEU A 29 -1.88 6.41 4.51
N GLY A 30 -1.19 6.11 5.62
CA GLY A 30 0.24 6.39 5.80
C GLY A 30 1.11 5.63 4.81
N ARG A 31 0.84 4.34 4.57
CA ARG A 31 1.54 3.54 3.55
C ARG A 31 1.37 4.12 2.14
N ARG A 32 0.17 4.57 1.80
CA ARG A 32 -0.13 5.19 0.50
C ARG A 32 0.57 6.55 0.36
N TRP A 33 0.58 7.36 1.42
CA TRP A 33 1.26 8.66 1.42
C TRP A 33 2.78 8.50 1.29
N MET A 34 3.38 7.62 2.09
CA MET A 34 4.81 7.33 2.05
C MET A 34 5.26 6.83 0.67
N GLY A 35 4.49 5.93 0.06
CA GLY A 35 4.76 5.48 -1.31
C GLY A 35 4.60 6.59 -2.35
N THR A 36 3.66 7.52 -2.16
CA THR A 36 3.46 8.65 -3.09
C THR A 36 4.65 9.61 -3.04
N VAL A 37 5.17 9.90 -1.85
CA VAL A 37 6.37 10.71 -1.65
C VAL A 37 7.59 10.03 -2.27
N ASP A 38 7.76 8.72 -2.09
CA ASP A 38 8.87 7.96 -2.67
C ASP A 38 8.81 7.98 -4.21
N VAL A 39 7.63 7.78 -4.81
CA VAL A 39 7.43 7.93 -6.26
C VAL A 39 7.76 9.35 -6.74
N PHE A 40 7.37 10.38 -5.99
CA PHE A 40 7.69 11.77 -6.31
C PHE A 40 9.20 12.05 -6.25
N LEU A 41 9.89 11.51 -5.23
CA LEU A 41 11.34 11.61 -5.09
C LEU A 41 12.04 10.94 -6.27
N HIS A 42 11.62 9.73 -6.64
CA HIS A 42 12.17 9.01 -7.79
C HIS A 42 12.01 9.76 -9.10
N ARG A 43 10.84 10.38 -9.34
CA ARG A 43 10.62 11.23 -10.53
C ARG A 43 11.53 12.46 -10.52
N THR A 44 11.71 13.09 -9.37
CA THR A 44 12.51 14.32 -9.24
C THR A 44 14.01 14.03 -9.42
N PHE A 45 14.51 12.95 -8.83
CA PHE A 45 15.93 12.59 -8.87
C PHE A 45 16.32 11.68 -10.05
N LYS A 46 15.37 11.33 -10.94
CA LYS A 46 15.58 10.41 -12.08
C LYS A 46 16.29 9.10 -11.70
N LEU A 47 15.99 8.58 -10.51
CA LEU A 47 16.59 7.35 -10.00
C LEU A 47 16.05 6.13 -10.76
N GLU A 48 16.87 5.10 -10.94
CA GLU A 48 16.44 3.88 -11.60
C GLU A 48 15.45 3.12 -10.73
N VAL A 49 14.27 2.83 -11.30
CA VAL A 49 13.26 1.99 -10.66
C VAL A 49 13.62 0.54 -10.86
N THR A 50 13.83 -0.18 -9.77
CA THR A 50 14.00 -1.64 -9.75
C THR A 50 12.64 -2.34 -9.67
N ILE A 51 12.53 -3.58 -10.16
CA ILE A 51 11.29 -4.39 -10.10
C ILE A 51 10.76 -4.53 -8.66
N GLY A 52 11.66 -4.69 -7.67
CA GLY A 52 11.27 -4.77 -6.26
C GLY A 52 10.58 -3.50 -5.73
N LYS A 53 11.04 -2.31 -6.15
CA LYS A 53 10.40 -1.02 -5.78
C LYS A 53 9.03 -0.87 -6.44
N TYR A 54 8.90 -1.29 -7.70
CA TYR A 54 7.62 -1.30 -8.40
C TYR A 54 6.58 -2.20 -7.69
N LEU A 55 6.99 -3.42 -7.28
CA LEU A 55 6.16 -4.34 -6.51
C LEU A 55 5.74 -3.76 -5.16
N TYR A 56 6.67 -3.11 -4.46
CA TYR A 56 6.39 -2.43 -3.20
C TYR A 56 5.33 -1.33 -3.40
N TRP A 57 5.47 -0.49 -4.42
CA TRP A 57 4.48 0.57 -4.67
C TRP A 57 3.12 0.02 -5.12
N LYS A 58 3.10 -1.03 -5.96
CA LYS A 58 1.85 -1.62 -6.47
C LYS A 58 1.09 -2.40 -5.38
N HIS A 59 1.78 -3.27 -4.64
CA HIS A 59 1.12 -4.19 -3.69
C HIS A 59 1.12 -3.70 -2.24
N PHE A 60 2.18 -3.05 -1.77
CA PHE A 60 2.26 -2.58 -0.38
C PHE A 60 1.70 -1.17 -0.19
N CYS A 61 1.98 -0.25 -1.12
CA CYS A 61 1.48 1.13 -1.05
C CYS A 61 0.17 1.35 -1.82
N ASN A 62 -0.31 0.34 -2.56
CA ASN A 62 -1.54 0.36 -3.35
C ASN A 62 -1.65 1.61 -4.25
N ILE A 63 -0.55 1.95 -4.94
CA ILE A 63 -0.49 3.09 -5.86
C ILE A 63 -1.01 2.64 -7.22
N PRO A 64 -2.04 3.31 -7.79
CA PRO A 64 -2.72 2.82 -8.99
C PRO A 64 -1.88 2.88 -10.27
N ASN A 65 -0.81 3.68 -10.33
CA ASN A 65 0.10 3.75 -11.48
C ASN A 65 1.54 4.12 -11.06
N PRO A 66 2.31 3.20 -10.47
CA PRO A 66 3.71 3.45 -10.13
C PRO A 66 4.58 3.46 -11.40
N PRO A 67 5.69 4.23 -11.42
CA PRO A 67 6.59 4.27 -12.57
C PRO A 67 7.17 2.86 -12.82
N LYS A 68 7.04 2.36 -14.04
CA LYS A 68 7.49 1.01 -14.42
C LYS A 68 9.02 0.99 -14.61
N PRO A 69 9.73 -0.08 -14.17
CA PRO A 69 11.15 -0.25 -14.42
C PRO A 69 11.45 -0.40 -15.93
N LYS A 70 12.65 0.01 -16.38
CA LYS A 70 13.06 -0.05 -17.80
C LYS A 70 12.85 -1.44 -18.42
N ASN A 71 13.15 -2.51 -17.66
CA ASN A 71 12.97 -3.90 -18.09
C ASN A 71 11.50 -4.33 -18.28
N MET A 72 10.52 -3.61 -17.72
CA MET A 72 9.08 -3.82 -18.01
C MET A 72 8.57 -2.94 -19.13
N GLN A 73 9.16 -1.76 -19.35
CA GLN A 73 8.78 -0.87 -20.46
C GLN A 73 9.27 -1.42 -21.80
N GLN A 74 10.44 -2.07 -21.80
CA GLN A 74 11.01 -2.76 -22.97
C GLN A 74 11.46 -4.15 -22.53
N PRO A 75 10.54 -5.13 -22.45
CA PRO A 75 10.89 -6.49 -22.07
C PRO A 75 11.80 -7.12 -23.12
N THR A 76 13.07 -7.36 -22.77
CA THR A 76 14.00 -8.14 -23.58
C THR A 76 13.91 -9.62 -23.19
N GLY A 77 13.53 -10.47 -24.16
CA GLY A 77 13.42 -11.93 -24.00
C GLY A 77 12.07 -12.42 -23.45
N LEU A 78 11.82 -13.73 -23.62
CA LEU A 78 10.58 -14.43 -23.25
C LEU A 78 10.24 -14.33 -21.75
N ALA A 79 11.24 -14.46 -20.88
CA ALA A 79 11.05 -14.34 -19.44
C ALA A 79 10.60 -12.91 -19.06
N GLY A 80 11.22 -11.87 -19.62
CA GLY A 80 10.83 -10.48 -19.39
C GLY A 80 9.40 -10.18 -19.86
N MET A 81 8.99 -10.79 -20.98
CA MET A 81 7.64 -10.66 -21.53
C MET A 81 6.58 -11.35 -20.65
N LEU A 82 6.89 -12.51 -20.08
CA LEU A 82 6.02 -13.20 -19.10
C LEU A 82 5.90 -12.40 -17.80
N PHE A 83 7.01 -11.89 -17.26
CA PHE A 83 6.98 -11.06 -16.06
C PHE A 83 6.19 -9.77 -16.28
N ALA A 84 6.33 -9.11 -17.43
CA ALA A 84 5.54 -7.91 -17.75
C ALA A 84 4.03 -8.22 -17.80
N ARG A 85 3.64 -9.38 -18.34
CA ARG A 85 2.24 -9.77 -18.52
C ARG A 85 1.55 -10.27 -17.25
N PHE A 86 2.29 -10.91 -16.34
CA PHE A 86 1.75 -11.39 -15.06
C PHE A 86 1.75 -10.31 -13.95
N LEU A 87 2.50 -9.23 -14.14
CA LEU A 87 2.61 -8.13 -13.17
C LEU A 87 1.84 -6.86 -13.55
N GLU A 88 1.17 -6.83 -14.69
CA GLU A 88 0.10 -5.86 -14.99
C GLU A 88 -1.19 -6.22 -14.27
#